data_AF-A0A953UYG4-F1
#
_entry.id   AF-A0A953UYG4-F1
#
_cell.length_a   1.000
_cell.length_b   1.000
_cell.length_c   1.000
_cell.angle_alpha   90.00
_cell.angle_beta   90.00
_cell.angle_gamma   90.00
#
_symmetry.space_group_name_H-M   'P 1'
#
loop_
_entity.id
_entity.type
_entity.pdbx_description
1 polymer ?
#
loop_
_entity_poly.entity_id
_entity_poly.type
_entity_poly.pdbx_seq_one_letter_code
_entity_poly.pdbx_strand_id
1 'polypeptide(L)'
;MRSAAHRDTILSDGKEKESRGGCPRTKGRKDYGQKIDGRRTLSVGQEGSRGAVGEEGEVRRRPYVKGYDVAQICPNGHVTNSSSGHLPEHNEKFCSKCGAETIAACPSCQAPIRGAYWGGMGLSYEKPSHCSACGSPYPWTSAAIAAANELAAETEISEMDRESLPDIIENLVRDTPRSTVAAARMMRILAKVKPWAAEGFKSILVDVITEGARKMIWPGP
;
A
#
# COMPACT_ATOMS: atom_id res chain seq x y z
N MET A 1 70.95 -11.97 -9.25
CA MET A 1 71.68 -11.06 -10.15
C MET A 1 70.67 -10.07 -10.74
N ARG A 2 70.84 -8.77 -10.44
CA ARG A 2 70.59 -7.53 -11.24
C ARG A 2 69.32 -7.48 -12.13
N SER A 3 68.51 -6.41 -12.25
CA SER A 3 68.57 -5.01 -11.81
C SER A 3 67.31 -4.26 -12.35
N ALA A 4 66.99 -3.11 -11.72
CA ALA A 4 66.29 -1.90 -12.21
C ALA A 4 64.79 -2.02 -12.59
N ALA A 5 63.82 -1.33 -11.96
CA ALA A 5 63.68 0.08 -11.56
C ALA A 5 63.60 1.08 -12.73
N HIS A 6 62.40 1.62 -12.97
CA HIS A 6 62.21 3.00 -13.44
C HIS A 6 60.97 3.61 -12.78
N ARG A 7 61.21 4.70 -12.05
CA ARG A 7 60.25 5.74 -11.64
C ARG A 7 59.89 6.57 -12.88
N ASP A 8 58.70 7.17 -12.91
CA ASP A 8 58.59 8.63 -12.90
C ASP A 8 57.17 9.11 -12.54
N THR A 9 57.18 10.19 -11.78
CA THR A 9 56.10 10.97 -11.20
C THR A 9 55.82 12.17 -12.12
N ILE A 10 54.59 12.71 -12.16
CA ILE A 10 54.27 14.15 -11.94
C ILE A 10 52.80 14.49 -12.31
N LEU A 11 52.25 15.35 -11.44
CA LEU A 11 50.96 16.03 -11.37
C LEU A 11 50.47 16.71 -12.66
N SER A 12 49.15 16.94 -12.74
CA SER A 12 48.58 18.29 -12.99
C SER A 12 47.12 18.38 -12.54
N ASP A 13 46.82 19.47 -11.84
CA ASP A 13 45.51 19.99 -11.46
C ASP A 13 44.54 20.21 -12.62
N GLY A 14 43.25 20.03 -12.34
CA GLY A 14 42.14 20.42 -13.24
C GLY A 14 40.87 20.73 -12.45
N LYS A 15 40.82 21.91 -11.82
CA LYS A 15 39.59 22.53 -11.31
C LYS A 15 38.69 22.86 -12.50
N GLU A 16 37.50 22.29 -12.57
CA GLU A 16 36.42 22.82 -13.39
C GLU A 16 35.27 23.30 -12.49
N LYS A 17 35.03 24.60 -12.58
CA LYS A 17 34.01 25.34 -11.84
C LYS A 17 32.69 25.29 -12.62
N GLU A 18 31.62 25.02 -11.86
CA GLU A 18 30.41 25.84 -11.82
C GLU A 18 29.54 25.93 -13.09
N SER A 19 28.35 25.33 -13.04
CA SER A 19 27.17 26.03 -13.55
C SER A 19 25.96 25.80 -12.64
N ARG A 20 25.45 26.94 -12.16
CA ARG A 20 24.30 27.10 -11.29
C ARG A 20 23.03 27.02 -12.14
N GLY A 21 22.07 26.19 -11.73
CA GLY A 21 20.72 26.13 -12.30
C GLY A 21 19.67 26.21 -11.20
N GLY A 22 19.68 27.29 -10.41
CA GLY A 22 18.67 27.56 -9.40
C GLY A 22 17.46 28.28 -10.01
N CYS A 23 16.28 27.66 -9.94
CA CYS A 23 15.02 28.32 -10.24
C CYS A 23 14.57 29.14 -9.00
N PRO A 24 14.42 30.47 -9.10
CA PRO A 24 14.10 31.30 -7.94
C PRO A 24 12.62 31.18 -7.54
N ARG A 25 12.38 30.88 -6.26
CA ARG A 25 11.08 31.02 -5.59
C ARG A 25 10.76 32.50 -5.39
N THR A 26 9.78 33.03 -6.11
CA THR A 26 9.19 34.35 -5.81
C THR A 26 8.15 34.23 -4.70
N LYS A 27 8.34 35.01 -3.63
CA LYS A 27 7.33 35.25 -2.58
C LYS A 27 6.40 36.38 -3.03
N GLY A 28 5.09 36.10 -3.01
CA GLY A 28 4.00 36.98 -2.60
C GLY A 28 3.68 38.22 -3.45
N ARG A 29 2.41 38.36 -3.83
CA ARG A 29 1.50 39.40 -3.32
C ARG A 29 0.09 39.28 -3.92
N LYS A 30 -0.83 39.89 -3.19
CA LYS A 30 -2.28 39.89 -3.28
C LYS A 30 -2.80 40.76 -4.44
N ASP A 31 -4.12 40.74 -4.56
CA ASP A 31 -5.01 41.79 -5.07
C ASP A 31 -5.38 41.72 -6.55
N TYR A 32 -6.56 41.15 -6.81
CA TYR A 32 -7.41 41.56 -7.93
C TYR A 32 -8.74 42.07 -7.37
N GLY A 33 -8.76 43.35 -7.02
CA GLY A 33 -9.96 44.17 -7.04
C GLY A 33 -9.89 45.04 -8.29
N GLN A 34 -10.86 44.92 -9.18
CA GLN A 34 -11.07 45.90 -10.25
C GLN A 34 -12.52 46.37 -10.25
N LYS A 35 -12.63 47.67 -10.50
CA LYS A 35 -13.65 48.58 -10.02
C LYS A 35 -14.87 48.65 -10.94
N ILE A 36 -15.97 48.98 -10.28
CA ILE A 36 -17.23 49.57 -10.73
C ILE A 36 -17.08 50.68 -11.80
N ASP A 37 -18.08 50.80 -12.68
CA ASP A 37 -18.89 52.02 -12.83
C ASP A 37 -20.05 51.81 -13.83
N GLY A 38 -21.24 52.37 -13.54
CA GLY A 38 -22.32 52.42 -14.54
C GLY A 38 -23.77 52.54 -14.06
N ARG A 39 -24.07 53.51 -13.18
CA ARG A 39 -25.37 54.14 -12.86
C ARG A 39 -26.58 53.81 -13.79
N ARG A 40 -27.65 53.23 -13.23
CA ARG A 40 -29.05 53.59 -13.57
C ARG A 40 -29.99 53.37 -12.37
N THR A 41 -31.02 54.20 -12.32
CA THR A 41 -31.74 54.75 -11.18
C THR A 41 -32.81 53.87 -10.53
N LEU A 42 -33.07 54.24 -9.27
CA LEU A 42 -34.07 53.76 -8.31
C LEU A 42 -35.50 53.66 -8.87
N SER A 43 -36.25 52.65 -8.41
CA SER A 43 -37.63 52.84 -7.98
C SER A 43 -37.93 51.92 -6.79
N VAL A 44 -38.45 52.56 -5.75
CA VAL A 44 -38.85 52.00 -4.45
C VAL A 44 -40.20 51.31 -4.62
N GLY A 45 -40.32 50.11 -4.05
CA GLY A 45 -41.58 49.41 -3.85
C GLY A 45 -41.46 48.52 -2.62
N GLN A 46 -41.66 49.11 -1.44
CA GLN A 46 -41.93 48.35 -0.21
C GLN A 46 -43.35 47.83 -0.29
N GLU A 47 -43.53 46.53 -0.11
CA GLU A 47 -44.67 45.97 0.62
C GLU A 47 -44.26 44.59 1.17
N GLY A 48 -44.25 44.49 2.50
CA GLY A 48 -43.85 43.29 3.21
C GLY A 48 -44.98 42.28 3.32
N SER A 49 -44.64 41.00 3.25
CA SER A 49 -45.43 39.95 3.88
C SER A 49 -44.55 38.73 4.19
N ARG A 50 -44.25 38.61 5.49
CA ARG A 50 -44.25 37.39 6.31
C ARG A 50 -43.92 36.06 5.59
N GLY A 51 -42.71 35.58 5.85
CA GLY A 51 -42.47 34.26 6.46
C GLY A 51 -42.79 33.01 5.64
N ALA A 52 -41.73 32.34 5.18
CA ALA A 52 -41.55 30.89 5.37
C ALA A 52 -40.06 30.58 5.19
N VAL A 53 -39.34 30.49 6.31
CA VAL A 53 -38.05 29.77 6.37
C VAL A 53 -38.39 28.30 6.48
N GLY A 54 -37.96 27.52 5.51
CA GLY A 54 -38.08 26.06 5.42
C GLY A 54 -37.75 25.69 3.98
N GLU A 55 -36.77 24.88 3.65
CA GLU A 55 -36.13 23.81 4.39
C GLU A 55 -34.64 24.12 4.60
N GLU A 56 -34.21 24.15 5.86
CA GLU A 56 -32.80 23.97 6.16
C GLU A 56 -32.42 22.57 5.64
N GLY A 57 -31.56 22.54 4.63
CA GLY A 57 -31.01 21.31 4.09
C GLY A 57 -30.36 20.53 5.22
N GLU A 58 -31.09 19.52 5.71
CA GLU A 58 -30.60 18.57 6.68
C GLU A 58 -29.39 17.90 6.04
N VAL A 59 -28.19 18.32 6.44
CA VAL A 59 -26.97 17.57 6.17
C VAL A 59 -27.25 16.20 6.76
N ARG A 60 -27.64 15.24 5.92
CA ARG A 60 -27.89 13.86 6.30
C ARG A 60 -26.61 13.34 6.93
N ARG A 61 -26.49 13.50 8.25
CA ARG A 61 -25.40 12.91 9.01
C ARG A 61 -25.59 11.42 8.83
N ARG A 62 -24.77 10.81 7.99
CA ARG A 62 -24.75 9.35 7.83
C ARG A 62 -24.69 8.78 9.25
N PRO A 63 -25.66 7.94 9.65
CA PRO A 63 -25.68 7.41 11.00
C PRO A 63 -24.33 6.73 11.25
N TYR A 64 -23.67 7.12 12.33
CA TYR A 64 -22.38 6.56 12.73
C TYR A 64 -22.63 5.13 13.22
N VAL A 65 -22.68 4.18 12.29
CA VAL A 65 -22.83 2.76 12.59
C VAL A 65 -21.46 2.21 12.92
N LYS A 66 -21.31 1.68 14.15
CA LYS A 66 -20.08 1.00 14.54
C LYS A 66 -20.02 -0.36 13.84
N GLY A 67 -18.91 -0.67 13.16
CA GLY A 67 -18.74 -1.93 12.47
C GLY A 67 -17.59 -1.94 11.48
N TYR A 68 -17.33 -3.11 10.91
CA TYR A 68 -16.43 -3.24 9.77
C TYR A 68 -17.12 -2.74 8.50
N ASP A 69 -16.42 -1.93 7.73
CA ASP A 69 -16.82 -1.57 6.37
C ASP A 69 -16.42 -2.70 5.39
N VAL A 70 -16.61 -2.45 4.09
CA VAL A 70 -16.16 -3.28 2.98
C VAL A 70 -14.91 -2.67 2.37
N ALA A 71 -13.87 -3.47 2.17
CA ALA A 71 -12.68 -3.04 1.43
C ALA A 71 -12.79 -3.35 -0.06
N GLN A 72 -12.25 -2.46 -0.89
CA GLN A 72 -11.89 -2.70 -2.28
C GLN A 72 -10.38 -2.92 -2.42
N ILE A 73 -10.03 -4.10 -2.91
CA ILE A 73 -8.64 -4.55 -3.04
C ILE A 73 -8.50 -5.18 -4.42
N CYS A 74 -7.39 -4.93 -5.13
CA CYS A 74 -7.15 -5.62 -6.39
C CYS A 74 -6.66 -7.06 -6.17
N PRO A 75 -6.75 -7.95 -7.17
CA PRO A 75 -6.23 -9.31 -7.09
C PRO A 75 -4.74 -9.41 -6.73
N ASN A 76 -3.95 -8.36 -6.97
CA ASN A 76 -2.54 -8.28 -6.60
C ASN A 76 -2.31 -7.77 -5.16
N GLY A 77 -3.38 -7.45 -4.42
CA GLY A 77 -3.31 -7.13 -3.00
C GLY A 77 -3.07 -5.66 -2.67
N HIS A 78 -3.22 -4.75 -3.64
CA HIS A 78 -3.23 -3.32 -3.39
C HIS A 78 -4.60 -2.89 -2.86
N VAL A 79 -4.61 -2.35 -1.63
CA VAL A 79 -5.81 -1.76 -1.04
C VAL A 79 -6.08 -0.43 -1.74
N THR A 80 -7.25 -0.32 -2.37
CA THR A 80 -7.71 0.91 -3.04
C THR A 80 -8.57 1.75 -2.11
N ASN A 81 -9.51 1.10 -1.42
CA ASN A 81 -10.31 1.72 -0.39
C ASN A 81 -10.58 0.71 0.72
N SER A 82 -10.23 1.02 1.97
CA SER A 82 -10.58 0.15 3.11
C SER A 82 -11.99 0.38 3.63
N SER A 83 -12.68 1.42 3.15
CA SER A 83 -13.95 1.91 3.68
C SER A 83 -14.93 2.29 2.56
N SER A 84 -15.21 1.34 1.65
CA SER A 84 -15.96 1.61 0.42
C SER A 84 -17.42 2.01 0.62
N GLY A 85 -18.04 1.63 1.73
CA GLY A 85 -19.38 2.06 2.11
C GLY A 85 -19.40 3.46 2.71
N HIS A 86 -18.45 3.77 3.60
CA HIS A 86 -18.39 5.07 4.27
C HIS A 86 -17.80 6.17 3.38
N LEU A 87 -16.77 5.86 2.60
CA LEU A 87 -16.03 6.77 1.72
C LEU A 87 -16.10 6.32 0.25
N PRO A 88 -17.30 6.27 -0.36
CA PRO A 88 -17.46 5.78 -1.73
C PRO A 88 -16.72 6.64 -2.78
N GLU A 89 -16.38 7.88 -2.46
CA GLU A 89 -15.57 8.78 -3.30
C GLU A 89 -14.13 8.30 -3.53
N HIS A 90 -13.64 7.38 -2.70
CA HIS A 90 -12.33 6.75 -2.88
C HIS A 90 -12.41 5.40 -3.60
N ASN A 91 -13.60 4.98 -4.03
CA ASN A 91 -13.75 3.72 -4.77
C ASN A 91 -13.13 3.83 -6.15
N GLU A 92 -12.25 2.89 -6.48
CA GLU A 92 -11.61 2.80 -7.80
C GLU A 92 -12.05 1.51 -8.47
N LYS A 93 -12.60 1.57 -9.70
CA LYS A 93 -12.95 0.36 -10.46
C LYS A 93 -11.71 -0.45 -10.83
N PHE A 94 -10.61 0.23 -11.15
CA PHE A 94 -9.32 -0.38 -11.46
C PHE A 94 -8.27 0.19 -10.54
N CYS A 95 -7.34 -0.66 -10.10
CA CYS A 95 -6.26 -0.26 -9.24
C CYS A 95 -5.34 0.76 -9.92
N SER A 96 -5.20 1.94 -9.31
CA SER A 96 -4.27 2.98 -9.77
C SER A 96 -2.79 2.55 -9.80
N LYS A 97 -2.41 1.49 -9.08
CA LYS A 97 -1.02 0.97 -9.03
C LYS A 97 -0.69 -0.06 -10.11
N CYS A 98 -1.63 -0.93 -10.48
CA CYS A 98 -1.35 -2.06 -11.37
C CYS A 98 -2.40 -2.31 -12.46
N GLY A 99 -3.46 -1.51 -12.55
CA GLY A 99 -4.48 -1.59 -13.59
C GLY A 99 -5.49 -2.75 -13.45
N ALA A 100 -5.32 -3.65 -12.49
CA ALA A 100 -6.24 -4.77 -12.27
C ALA A 100 -7.60 -4.27 -11.72
N GLU A 101 -8.69 -4.89 -12.16
CA GLU A 101 -10.04 -4.59 -11.63
C GLU A 101 -10.11 -4.90 -10.13
N THR A 102 -10.70 -4.01 -9.34
CA THR A 102 -10.79 -4.18 -7.89
C THR A 102 -11.94 -5.10 -7.53
N ILE A 103 -11.78 -5.85 -6.44
CA ILE A 103 -12.82 -6.69 -5.87
C ILE A 103 -13.23 -6.17 -4.50
N ALA A 104 -14.53 -6.24 -4.21
CA ALA A 104 -15.11 -5.91 -2.91
C ALA A 104 -15.70 -7.13 -2.19
N ALA A 105 -15.68 -8.29 -2.85
CA ALA A 105 -16.25 -9.54 -2.36
C ALA A 105 -15.29 -10.69 -2.64
N CYS A 106 -15.35 -11.72 -1.78
CA CYS A 106 -14.61 -12.95 -1.95
C CYS A 106 -15.01 -13.63 -3.27
N PRO A 107 -14.07 -13.94 -4.18
CA PRO A 107 -14.41 -14.63 -5.43
C PRO A 107 -15.03 -16.01 -5.21
N SER A 108 -14.72 -16.67 -4.09
CA SER A 108 -15.15 -18.04 -3.79
C SER A 108 -16.56 -18.14 -3.19
N CYS A 109 -16.98 -17.18 -2.37
CA CYS A 109 -18.27 -17.23 -1.66
C CYS A 109 -19.09 -15.94 -1.74
N GLN A 110 -18.60 -14.92 -2.43
CA GLN A 110 -19.24 -13.60 -2.60
C GLN A 110 -19.47 -12.81 -1.30
N ALA A 111 -18.96 -13.28 -0.15
CA ALA A 111 -18.98 -12.50 1.08
C ALA A 111 -18.17 -11.20 0.93
N PRO A 112 -18.64 -10.06 1.46
CA PRO A 112 -17.89 -8.80 1.40
C PRO A 112 -16.51 -8.93 2.06
N ILE A 113 -15.50 -8.31 1.43
CA ILE A 113 -14.14 -8.28 1.98
C ILE A 113 -14.15 -7.34 3.18
N ARG A 114 -13.73 -7.84 4.34
CA ARG A 114 -13.66 -7.05 5.58
C ARG A 114 -12.75 -5.84 5.40
N GLY A 115 -13.34 -4.66 5.56
CA GLY A 115 -12.68 -3.36 5.52
C GLY A 115 -12.26 -2.85 6.89
N ALA A 116 -11.98 -1.55 6.95
CA ALA A 116 -11.60 -0.87 8.18
C ALA A 116 -12.76 -0.88 9.19
N TYR A 117 -12.40 -0.91 10.47
CA TYR A 117 -13.38 -0.79 11.54
C TYR A 117 -13.68 0.68 11.82
N TRP A 118 -14.95 1.06 11.67
CA TRP A 118 -15.48 2.38 12.04
C TRP A 118 -16.15 2.24 13.40
N GLY A 119 -15.68 2.95 14.43
CA GLY A 119 -16.28 2.83 15.77
C GLY A 119 -15.35 3.07 16.96
N GLY A 120 -14.06 3.30 16.71
CA GLY A 120 -13.04 3.59 17.73
C GLY A 120 -11.86 4.37 17.15
N MET A 121 -10.95 4.82 18.01
CA MET A 121 -9.75 5.56 17.58
C MET A 121 -8.76 4.63 16.85
N GLY A 122 -8.42 5.00 15.61
CA GLY A 122 -7.09 4.82 15.02
C GLY A 122 -6.57 3.39 14.82
N LEU A 123 -7.41 2.41 14.50
CA LEU A 123 -6.90 1.11 14.05
C LEU A 123 -6.36 1.22 12.62
N SER A 124 -5.08 0.91 12.42
CA SER A 124 -4.50 0.71 11.10
C SER A 124 -5.18 -0.47 10.43
N TYR A 125 -5.68 -0.27 9.20
CA TYR A 125 -6.26 -1.34 8.42
C TYR A 125 -5.17 -2.29 7.90
N GLU A 126 -5.32 -3.58 8.18
CA GLU A 126 -4.51 -4.65 7.60
C GLU A 126 -5.38 -5.48 6.63
N LYS A 127 -4.86 -5.75 5.44
CA LYS A 127 -5.58 -6.55 4.44
C LYS A 127 -5.69 -8.00 4.93
N PRO A 128 -6.88 -8.62 4.90
CA PRO A 128 -7.00 -10.01 5.31
C PRO A 128 -6.36 -10.95 4.27
N SER A 129 -5.66 -12.00 4.70
CA SER A 129 -5.13 -13.03 3.79
C SER A 129 -6.20 -14.08 3.40
N HIS A 130 -7.18 -14.32 4.26
CA HIS A 130 -8.23 -15.31 4.05
C HIS A 130 -9.63 -14.73 4.25
N CYS A 131 -10.60 -15.30 3.57
CA CYS A 131 -12.00 -14.92 3.74
C CYS A 131 -12.51 -15.35 5.13
N SER A 132 -13.09 -14.41 5.88
CA SER A 132 -13.69 -14.71 7.19
C SER A 132 -15.00 -15.50 7.11
N ALA A 133 -15.58 -15.65 5.91
CA ALA A 133 -16.83 -16.38 5.71
C ALA A 133 -16.61 -17.82 5.26
N CYS A 134 -15.70 -18.06 4.30
CA CYS A 134 -15.46 -19.41 3.76
C CYS A 134 -14.06 -19.98 4.04
N GLY A 135 -13.13 -19.19 4.58
CA GLY A 135 -11.76 -19.61 4.88
C GLY A 135 -10.82 -19.70 3.67
N SER A 136 -11.33 -19.54 2.44
CA SER A 136 -10.49 -19.57 1.22
C SER A 136 -9.48 -18.40 1.20
N PRO A 137 -8.26 -18.62 0.69
CA PRO A 137 -7.30 -17.55 0.51
C PRO A 137 -7.80 -16.56 -0.54
N TYR A 138 -7.52 -15.27 -0.35
CA TYR A 138 -7.80 -14.29 -1.38
C TYR A 138 -6.81 -14.41 -2.55
N PRO A 139 -7.12 -13.81 -3.72
CA PRO A 139 -6.25 -13.89 -4.89
C PRO A 139 -4.81 -13.45 -4.64
N TRP A 140 -4.61 -12.38 -3.87
CA TRP A 140 -3.28 -11.86 -3.55
C TRP A 140 -2.45 -12.82 -2.68
N THR A 141 -3.11 -13.56 -1.81
CA THR A 141 -2.46 -14.59 -0.98
C THR A 141 -2.04 -15.77 -1.84
N SER A 142 -2.93 -16.25 -2.71
CA SER A 142 -2.62 -17.37 -3.61
C SER A 142 -1.51 -16.98 -4.61
N ALA A 143 -1.55 -15.76 -5.14
CA ALA A 143 -0.53 -15.24 -6.05
C ALA A 143 0.83 -15.11 -5.36
N ALA A 144 0.89 -14.64 -4.11
CA ALA A 144 2.14 -14.56 -3.37
C ALA A 144 2.75 -15.94 -3.09
N ILE A 145 1.94 -16.94 -2.75
CA ILE A 145 2.40 -18.33 -2.55
C ILE A 145 2.97 -18.89 -3.86
N ALA A 146 2.26 -18.70 -4.97
CA ALA A 146 2.72 -19.14 -6.29
C ALA A 146 4.05 -18.47 -6.68
N ALA A 147 4.13 -17.14 -6.56
CA ALA A 147 5.34 -16.38 -6.88
C ALA A 147 6.54 -16.77 -6.00
N ALA A 148 6.32 -17.08 -4.72
CA ALA A 148 7.37 -17.56 -3.84
C ALA A 148 7.88 -18.95 -4.24
N ASN A 149 7.00 -19.86 -4.68
CA ASN A 149 7.40 -21.17 -5.20
C ASN A 149 8.15 -21.06 -6.53
N GLU A 150 7.72 -20.17 -7.43
CA GLU A 150 8.44 -19.86 -8.66
C GLU A 150 9.84 -19.32 -8.38
N LEU A 151 9.96 -18.36 -7.45
CA LEU A 151 11.26 -17.84 -7.04
C LEU A 151 12.16 -18.95 -6.49
N ALA A 152 11.61 -19.88 -5.71
CA ALA A 152 12.36 -21.01 -5.18
C ALA A 152 12.93 -21.93 -6.26
N ALA A 153 12.21 -22.12 -7.37
CA ALA A 153 12.69 -22.90 -8.52
C ALA A 153 13.93 -22.26 -9.17
N GLU A 154 14.01 -20.92 -9.17
CA GLU A 154 15.16 -20.15 -9.69
C GLU A 154 16.35 -20.09 -8.71
N THR A 155 16.19 -20.59 -7.48
CA THR A 155 17.26 -20.62 -6.47
C THR A 155 18.02 -21.95 -6.42
N GLU A 156 19.31 -21.85 -6.12
CA GLU A 156 20.23 -22.98 -5.94
C GLU A 156 20.11 -23.58 -4.52
N ILE A 157 18.90 -23.95 -4.10
CA ILE A 157 18.65 -24.65 -2.82
C ILE A 157 18.62 -26.17 -3.00
N SER A 158 18.74 -26.91 -1.89
CA SER A 158 18.64 -28.37 -1.93
C SER A 158 17.23 -28.82 -2.30
N GLU A 159 17.11 -30.01 -2.93
CA GLU A 159 15.80 -30.56 -3.30
C GLU A 159 14.89 -30.75 -2.07
N MET A 160 15.47 -31.16 -0.95
CA MET A 160 14.75 -31.29 0.33
C MET A 160 14.17 -29.94 0.80
N ASP A 161 14.94 -28.85 0.70
CA ASP A 161 14.45 -27.53 1.07
C ASP A 161 13.31 -27.10 0.13
N ARG A 162 13.46 -27.35 -1.17
CA ARG A 162 12.47 -27.03 -2.22
C ARG A 162 11.15 -27.77 -2.00
N GLU A 163 11.19 -29.08 -1.77
CA GLU A 163 10.00 -29.90 -1.49
C GLU A 163 9.28 -29.46 -0.21
N SER A 164 10.01 -28.98 0.80
CA SER A 164 9.43 -28.54 2.07
C SER A 164 8.87 -27.11 2.03
N LEU A 165 9.23 -26.31 1.04
CA LEU A 165 8.92 -24.88 0.99
C LEU A 165 7.42 -24.58 0.91
N PRO A 166 6.59 -25.30 0.14
CA PRO A 166 5.15 -25.08 0.11
C PRO A 166 4.49 -25.24 1.48
N ASP A 167 4.85 -26.27 2.26
CA ASP A 167 4.33 -26.48 3.63
C ASP A 167 4.80 -25.36 4.58
N ILE A 168 6.05 -24.91 4.42
CA ILE A 168 6.59 -23.79 5.21
C ILE A 168 5.78 -22.52 4.95
N ILE A 169 5.59 -22.14 3.67
CA ILE A 169 4.86 -20.92 3.30
C ILE A 169 3.41 -20.99 3.79
N GLU A 170 2.73 -22.12 3.60
CA GLU A 170 1.33 -22.27 4.02
C GLU A 170 1.18 -22.07 5.55
N ASN A 171 2.08 -22.65 6.34
CA ASN A 171 2.06 -22.47 7.80
C ASN A 171 2.42 -21.03 8.21
N LEU A 172 3.23 -20.29 7.45
CA LEU A 172 3.52 -18.88 7.73
C LEU A 172 2.32 -17.96 7.42
N VAL A 173 1.54 -18.31 6.41
CA VAL A 173 0.36 -17.55 5.96
C VAL A 173 -0.86 -17.81 6.85
N ARG A 174 -1.02 -19.03 7.39
CA ARG A 174 -2.19 -19.42 8.19
C ARG A 174 -2.15 -19.13 9.69
N ASP A 175 -1.03 -18.67 10.25
CA ASP A 175 -0.84 -18.47 11.70
C ASP A 175 -1.18 -19.69 12.58
N THR A 176 -0.64 -20.85 12.22
CA THR A 176 -0.85 -22.07 13.01
C THR A 176 0.16 -22.15 14.16
N PRO A 177 -0.05 -23.01 15.16
CA PRO A 177 0.99 -23.30 16.16
C PRO A 177 2.33 -23.78 15.54
N ARG A 178 2.33 -24.19 14.26
CA ARG A 178 3.52 -24.58 13.51
C ARG A 178 4.23 -23.40 12.85
N SER A 179 3.68 -22.18 12.87
CA SER A 179 4.28 -21.00 12.24
C SER A 179 5.66 -20.64 12.82
N THR A 180 5.91 -20.92 14.10
CA THR A 180 7.25 -20.73 14.72
C THR A 180 8.30 -21.67 14.12
N VAL A 181 7.93 -22.94 13.91
CA VAL A 181 8.78 -23.94 13.26
C VAL A 181 8.97 -23.61 11.78
N ALA A 182 7.91 -23.20 11.10
CA ALA A 182 7.96 -22.76 9.72
C ALA A 182 8.88 -21.54 9.56
N ALA A 183 8.81 -20.56 10.46
CA ALA A 183 9.68 -19.39 10.45
C ALA A 183 11.15 -19.78 10.65
N ALA A 184 11.43 -20.68 11.59
CA ALA A 184 12.78 -21.20 11.80
C ALA A 184 13.33 -21.94 10.56
N ARG A 185 12.50 -22.73 9.87
CA ARG A 185 12.89 -23.41 8.63
C ARG A 185 13.10 -22.41 7.49
N MET A 186 12.22 -21.43 7.35
CA MET A 186 12.34 -20.37 6.36
C MET A 186 13.64 -19.58 6.54
N MET A 187 13.98 -19.20 7.77
CA MET A 187 15.25 -18.52 8.06
C MET A 187 16.47 -19.34 7.64
N ARG A 188 16.44 -20.67 7.84
CA ARG A 188 17.52 -21.56 7.37
C ARG A 188 17.63 -21.59 5.84
N ILE A 189 16.51 -21.57 5.14
CA ILE A 189 16.49 -21.51 3.66
C ILE A 189 17.03 -20.16 3.19
N LEU A 190 16.57 -19.06 3.80
CA LEU A 190 17.02 -17.70 3.47
C LEU A 190 18.52 -17.49 3.72
N ALA A 191 19.12 -18.20 4.69
CA ALA A 191 20.56 -18.18 4.93
C ALA A 191 21.38 -18.93 3.86
N LYS A 192 20.75 -19.83 3.09
CA LYS A 192 21.40 -20.61 2.02
C LYS A 192 21.31 -19.93 0.65
N VAL A 193 20.30 -19.10 0.42
CA VAL A 193 20.10 -18.43 -0.88
C VAL A 193 20.98 -17.19 -1.03
N LYS A 194 21.13 -16.75 -2.29
CA LYS A 194 21.81 -15.49 -2.61
C LYS A 194 21.00 -14.29 -2.07
N PRO A 195 21.66 -13.14 -1.75
CA PRO A 195 20.97 -11.97 -1.18
C PRO A 195 19.80 -11.45 -2.00
N TRP A 196 19.90 -11.46 -3.34
CA TRP A 196 18.82 -11.03 -4.22
C TRP A 196 17.56 -11.90 -4.07
N ALA A 197 17.74 -13.21 -3.87
CA ALA A 197 16.63 -14.14 -3.69
C ALA A 197 16.01 -13.99 -2.31
N ALA A 198 16.83 -13.78 -1.27
CA ALA A 198 16.33 -13.50 0.08
C ALA A 198 15.46 -12.22 0.11
N GLU A 199 15.89 -11.16 -0.57
CA GLU A 199 15.09 -9.94 -0.72
C GLU A 199 13.84 -10.18 -1.58
N GLY A 200 13.94 -10.99 -2.64
CA GLY A 200 12.80 -11.43 -3.44
C GLY A 200 11.73 -12.10 -2.58
N PHE A 201 12.10 -13.09 -1.76
CA PHE A 201 11.18 -13.75 -0.82
C PHE A 201 10.52 -12.76 0.14
N LYS A 202 11.30 -11.81 0.68
CA LYS A 202 10.75 -10.75 1.55
C LYS A 202 9.71 -9.93 0.82
N SER A 203 10.02 -9.43 -0.38
CA SER A 203 9.12 -8.58 -1.16
C SER A 203 7.78 -9.27 -1.49
N ILE A 204 7.79 -10.59 -1.70
CA ILE A 204 6.60 -11.39 -2.03
C ILE A 204 5.80 -11.71 -0.76
N LEU A 205 6.48 -12.18 0.29
CA LEU A 205 5.81 -12.81 1.43
C LEU A 205 5.49 -11.85 2.56
N VAL A 206 6.19 -10.72 2.66
CA VAL A 206 6.03 -9.78 3.79
C VAL A 206 4.56 -9.45 4.02
N ASP A 207 3.80 -9.18 2.96
CA ASP A 207 2.42 -8.72 3.04
C ASP A 207 1.36 -9.80 3.27
N VAL A 208 1.72 -11.08 3.18
CA VAL A 208 0.77 -12.20 3.28
C VAL A 208 0.99 -13.09 4.50
N ILE A 209 2.21 -13.10 5.03
CA ILE A 209 2.53 -13.80 6.28
C ILE A 209 2.12 -12.98 7.49
N THR A 210 1.95 -13.68 8.61
CA THR A 210 1.46 -13.09 9.85
C THR A 210 2.46 -12.11 10.43
N GLU A 211 1.98 -11.14 11.20
CA GLU A 211 2.83 -10.14 11.85
C GLU A 211 3.92 -10.81 12.71
N GLY A 212 3.56 -11.88 13.44
CA GLY A 212 4.50 -12.68 14.22
C GLY A 212 5.57 -13.34 13.36
N ALA A 213 5.17 -14.03 12.27
CA ALA A 213 6.10 -14.63 11.32
C ALA A 213 7.05 -13.61 10.69
N ARG A 214 6.52 -12.45 10.30
CA ARG A 214 7.26 -11.34 9.71
C ARG A 214 8.35 -10.81 10.65
N LYS A 215 8.00 -10.55 11.91
CA LYS A 215 8.93 -10.06 12.93
C LYS A 215 10.03 -11.08 13.25
N MET A 216 9.74 -12.37 13.18
CA MET A 216 10.73 -13.42 13.39
C MET A 216 11.73 -13.51 12.25
N ILE A 217 11.26 -13.47 11.00
CA ILE A 217 12.12 -13.67 9.81
C ILE A 217 12.87 -12.38 9.45
N TRP A 218 12.19 -11.23 9.52
CA TRP A 218 12.74 -9.92 9.19
C TRP A 218 12.50 -8.93 10.33
N PRO A 219 13.28 -9.04 11.43
CA PRO A 219 13.24 -8.03 12.48
C PRO A 219 13.61 -6.67 11.87
N GLY A 220 12.81 -5.65 12.18
CA GLY A 220 13.13 -4.27 11.81
C GLY A 220 14.41 -3.78 12.51
N PRO A 221 15.06 -2.73 12.00
CA PRO A 221 16.10 -2.02 12.74
C PRO A 221 15.57 -1.38 14.02
#